data_AF-A0A9E2WT89-F1
#
_entry.id   AF-A0A9E2WT89-F1
#
_cell.length_a   1.000
_cell.length_b   1.000
_cell.length_c   1.000
_cell.angle_alpha   90.00
_cell.angle_beta   90.00
_cell.angle_gamma   90.00
#
_symmetry.space_group_name_H-M   'P 1'
#
loop_
_entity.id
_entity.type
_entity.pdbx_description
1 polymer ?
#
loop_
_entity_poly.entity_id
_entity_poly.type
_entity_poly.pdbx_seq_one_letter_code
_entity_poly.pdbx_strand_id
1 'polypeptide(L)'
;MKSYSFLPVPRLKRFTLPVCLLVVITISGCINTSSEGTDVKRPNVIVILTDQHNPKAISAHGNPYLKTPNIDFLVNGGISFMNSYCTSPVCGPARSSLITGMMPHNTGVNYNGESMRSGIKNLGEIL
;
A
#
# COMPACT_ATOMS: atom_id res chain seq x y z
N MET A 1 10.19 1.39 -35.07
CA MET A 1 11.63 1.69 -35.19
C MET A 1 11.76 3.02 -35.95
N LYS A 2 11.82 4.15 -35.22
CA LYS A 2 11.95 5.49 -35.80
C LYS A 2 13.33 6.04 -35.45
N SER A 3 14.09 6.39 -36.48
CA SER A 3 15.44 6.95 -36.41
C SER A 3 15.36 8.40 -35.94
N TYR A 4 16.10 8.77 -34.89
CA TYR A 4 16.26 10.15 -34.45
C TYR A 4 17.66 10.63 -34.82
N SER A 5 17.70 11.64 -35.69
CA SER A 5 18.90 12.33 -36.14
C SER A 5 19.48 13.23 -35.04
N PHE A 6 20.79 13.07 -34.80
CA PHE A 6 21.62 13.90 -33.94
C PHE A 6 21.51 15.40 -34.30
N LEU A 7 21.22 16.24 -33.31
CA LEU A 7 21.41 17.69 -33.38
C LEU A 7 22.78 18.07 -32.79
N PRO A 8 23.43 19.15 -33.27
CA PRO A 8 24.80 19.47 -32.89
C PRO A 8 24.84 20.12 -31.50
N VAL A 9 25.76 19.65 -30.66
CA VAL A 9 26.02 20.22 -29.33
C VAL A 9 26.93 21.44 -29.48
N PRO A 10 26.58 22.62 -28.92
CA PRO A 10 27.45 23.79 -29.01
C PRO A 10 28.68 23.66 -28.09
N ARG A 11 29.82 24.11 -28.62
CA ARG A 11 31.16 24.10 -28.03
C ARG A 11 31.20 24.90 -26.71
N LEU A 12 31.55 24.25 -25.60
CA LEU A 12 31.81 24.90 -24.31
C LEU A 12 32.94 25.94 -24.44
N LYS A 13 32.66 27.21 -24.13
CA LYS A 13 33.68 28.23 -23.95
C LYS A 13 34.13 28.25 -22.49
N ARG A 14 35.45 28.18 -22.31
CA ARG A 14 36.19 28.37 -21.05
C ARG A 14 35.76 29.70 -20.41
N PHE A 15 34.89 29.63 -19.39
CA PHE A 15 34.61 30.76 -18.52
C PHE A 15 35.10 30.42 -17.11
N THR A 16 36.12 31.19 -16.75
CA THR A 16 36.84 31.41 -15.50
C THR A 16 36.20 30.94 -14.18
N LEU A 17 37.10 30.53 -13.29
CA LEU A 17 36.93 29.85 -12.00
C LEU A 17 36.30 30.63 -10.80
N PRO A 18 35.92 31.92 -10.79
CA PRO A 18 35.47 32.54 -9.53
C PRO A 18 33.96 32.40 -9.27
N VAL A 19 33.17 31.94 -10.25
CA VAL A 19 31.69 31.82 -10.10
C VAL A 19 31.30 30.57 -9.32
N CYS A 20 32.10 29.49 -9.37
CA CYS A 20 31.82 28.27 -8.61
C CYS A 20 32.01 28.44 -7.10
N LEU A 21 32.86 29.35 -6.63
CA LEU A 21 33.13 29.52 -5.20
C LEU A 21 32.01 30.28 -4.46
N LEU A 22 31.29 31.15 -5.17
CA LEU A 22 30.21 31.98 -4.61
C LEU A 22 28.89 31.21 -4.45
N VAL A 23 28.66 30.17 -5.26
CA VAL A 23 27.48 29.29 -5.17
C VAL A 23 27.55 28.32 -3.98
N VAL A 24 28.75 27.98 -3.51
CA VAL A 24 28.93 27.08 -2.35
C VAL A 24 28.55 27.76 -1.03
N ILE A 25 28.81 29.07 -0.89
CA ILE A 25 28.57 29.82 0.36
C ILE A 25 27.06 30.02 0.61
N THR A 26 26.25 30.11 -0.45
CA THR A 26 24.78 30.25 -0.32
C THR A 26 24.06 28.96 0.05
N ILE A 27 24.69 27.79 -0.07
CA ILE A 27 24.07 26.49 0.27
C ILE A 27 24.26 26.15 1.76
N SER A 28 25.33 26.62 2.40
CA SER A 28 25.57 26.38 3.84
C SER A 28 24.66 27.17 4.79
N GLY A 29 23.96 28.20 4.32
CA GLY A 29 23.14 29.09 5.17
C GLY A 29 21.73 28.62 5.50
N CYS A 30 21.21 27.56 4.87
CA CYS A 30 19.79 27.16 4.97
C CYS A 30 19.53 25.82 5.68
N ILE A 31 20.52 25.17 6.29
CA ILE A 31 20.35 23.81 6.86
C ILE A 31 19.74 23.83 8.28
N ASN A 32 19.21 24.96 8.75
CA ASN A 32 18.38 24.98 9.95
C ASN A 32 16.93 24.61 9.59
N THR A 33 16.73 23.41 9.05
CA THR A 33 15.42 22.77 9.11
C THR A 33 15.22 22.31 10.54
N SER A 34 14.66 23.19 11.37
CA SER A 34 14.01 22.79 12.62
C SER A 34 12.98 21.72 12.26
N SER A 35 13.29 20.46 12.55
CA SER A 35 12.33 19.37 12.50
C SER A 35 11.30 19.63 13.59
N GLU A 36 10.30 20.45 13.29
CA GLU A 36 9.02 20.44 13.97
C GLU A 36 8.50 19.01 13.88
N GLY A 37 8.69 18.26 14.96
CA GLY A 37 8.15 16.92 15.11
C GLY A 37 6.64 17.03 15.15
N THR A 38 6.01 17.02 13.97
CA THR A 38 4.58 16.78 13.88
C THR A 38 4.36 15.43 14.54
N ASP A 39 3.77 15.43 15.73
CA ASP A 39 3.27 14.22 16.39
C ASP A 39 2.32 13.54 15.40
N VAL A 40 2.85 12.55 14.67
CA VAL A 40 2.10 11.83 13.66
C VAL A 40 1.09 10.99 14.44
N LYS A 41 -0.10 11.56 14.65
CA LYS A 41 -1.18 10.88 15.33
C LYS A 41 -1.41 9.55 14.64
N ARG A 42 -1.26 8.48 15.42
CA ARG A 42 -1.47 7.12 14.94
C ARG A 42 -2.88 7.01 14.37
N PRO A 43 -3.06 6.57 13.11
CA PRO A 43 -4.37 6.46 12.51
C PRO A 43 -5.18 5.35 13.18
N ASN A 44 -6.50 5.54 13.27
CA ASN A 44 -7.42 4.46 13.61
C ASN A 44 -7.62 3.58 12.37
N VAL A 45 -7.54 2.27 12.55
CA VAL A 45 -7.73 1.29 11.48
C VAL A 45 -8.99 0.47 11.79
N ILE A 46 -9.94 0.44 10.86
CA ILE A 46 -11.17 -0.36 10.95
C ILE A 46 -11.12 -1.43 9.87
N VAL A 47 -11.20 -2.70 10.27
CA VAL A 47 -11.28 -3.84 9.36
C VAL A 47 -12.72 -4.32 9.30
N ILE A 48 -13.37 -4.15 8.16
CA ILE A 48 -14.72 -4.66 7.90
C ILE A 48 -14.59 -5.94 7.09
N LEU A 49 -15.00 -7.06 7.68
CA LEU A 49 -14.96 -8.38 7.03
C LEU A 49 -16.37 -8.96 6.96
N THR A 50 -16.78 -9.34 5.76
CA THR A 50 -18.03 -10.08 5.51
C THR A 50 -17.71 -11.54 5.18
N ASP A 51 -18.51 -12.47 5.70
CA ASP A 51 -18.33 -13.90 5.40
C ASP A 51 -18.95 -14.29 4.06
N GLN A 52 -18.28 -15.18 3.33
CA GLN A 52 -18.71 -15.72 2.02
C GLN A 52 -19.15 -14.66 1.00
N HIS A 53 -18.51 -13.49 1.01
CA HIS A 53 -18.86 -12.41 0.10
C HIS A 53 -18.36 -12.68 -1.32
N ASN A 54 -19.29 -12.75 -2.27
CA ASN A 54 -18.94 -12.87 -3.69
C ASN A 54 -18.52 -11.49 -4.22
N PRO A 55 -17.35 -11.32 -4.85
CA PRO A 55 -16.90 -10.02 -5.37
C PRO A 55 -17.84 -9.41 -6.41
N LYS A 56 -18.67 -10.23 -7.08
CA LYS A 56 -19.73 -9.78 -7.99
C LYS A 56 -20.97 -9.25 -7.27
N ALA A 57 -21.05 -9.31 -5.94
CA ALA A 57 -22.20 -8.83 -5.16
C ALA A 57 -22.13 -7.32 -4.84
N ILE A 58 -21.25 -6.58 -5.51
CA ILE A 58 -21.03 -5.14 -5.30
C ILE A 58 -21.48 -4.40 -6.57
N SER A 59 -22.33 -3.37 -6.44
CA SER A 59 -22.79 -2.60 -7.60
C SER A 59 -21.68 -1.81 -8.28
N ALA A 60 -20.76 -1.20 -7.53
CA ALA A 60 -19.57 -0.55 -8.09
C ALA A 60 -18.65 -1.50 -8.88
N HIS A 61 -18.76 -2.82 -8.68
CA HIS A 61 -18.04 -3.83 -9.48
C HIS A 61 -18.82 -4.26 -10.74
N GLY A 62 -19.89 -3.55 -11.10
CA GLY A 62 -20.67 -3.78 -12.32
C GLY A 62 -21.88 -4.71 -12.15
N ASN A 63 -22.34 -4.98 -10.92
CA ASN A 63 -23.59 -5.73 -10.71
C ASN A 63 -24.82 -4.84 -11.01
N PRO A 64 -25.67 -5.18 -11.99
CA PRO A 64 -26.80 -4.35 -12.37
C PRO A 64 -28.05 -4.56 -11.50
N TYR A 65 -28.07 -5.60 -10.66
CA TYR A 65 -29.25 -6.01 -9.89
C TYR A 65 -29.19 -5.56 -8.42
N LEU A 66 -28.00 -5.49 -7.85
CA LEU A 66 -27.80 -5.10 -6.45
C LEU A 66 -27.57 -3.59 -6.34
N LYS A 67 -27.92 -3.03 -5.18
CA LYS A 67 -27.61 -1.65 -4.81
C LYS A 67 -26.83 -1.67 -3.51
N THR A 68 -25.55 -1.32 -3.54
CA THR A 68 -24.66 -1.31 -2.38
C THR A 68 -24.07 0.07 -2.11
N PRO A 69 -24.88 1.11 -1.87
CA PRO A 69 -24.41 2.51 -1.86
C PRO A 69 -23.29 2.78 -0.85
N ASN A 70 -23.30 2.13 0.32
CA ASN A 70 -22.25 2.30 1.33
C ASN A 70 -20.93 1.62 0.95
N ILE A 71 -20.98 0.48 0.24
CA ILE A 71 -19.77 -0.17 -0.28
C ILE A 71 -19.25 0.60 -1.48
N ASP A 72 -20.14 1.05 -2.37
CA ASP A 72 -19.80 1.86 -3.52
C ASP A 72 -19.13 3.18 -3.11
N PHE A 73 -19.56 3.78 -2.00
CA PHE A 73 -18.88 4.93 -1.39
C PHE A 73 -17.42 4.61 -1.03
N LEU A 74 -17.15 3.45 -0.42
CA LEU A 74 -15.79 3.02 -0.08
C LEU A 74 -14.95 2.73 -1.32
N VAL A 75 -15.54 2.07 -2.33
CA VAL A 75 -14.86 1.75 -3.61
C VAL A 75 -14.46 3.03 -4.35
N ASN A 76 -15.36 4.01 -4.46
CA ASN A 76 -15.12 5.26 -5.17
C ASN A 76 -14.24 6.25 -4.39
N GLY A 77 -14.26 6.18 -3.05
CA GLY A 77 -13.47 7.05 -2.17
C GLY A 77 -12.07 6.51 -1.85
N GLY A 78 -11.72 5.32 -2.32
CA GLY A 78 -10.48 4.63 -1.94
C GLY A 78 -9.86 3.85 -3.10
N ILE A 79 -9.17 2.75 -2.75
CA ILE A 79 -8.54 1.84 -3.70
C ILE A 79 -9.26 0.49 -3.61
N SER A 80 -9.74 -0.01 -4.75
CA SER A 80 -10.32 -1.35 -4.87
C SER A 80 -9.37 -2.29 -5.62
N PHE A 81 -9.20 -3.51 -5.10
CA PHE A 81 -8.38 -4.55 -5.71
C PHE A 81 -9.28 -5.61 -6.36
N MET A 82 -9.34 -5.63 -7.69
CA MET A 82 -10.19 -6.56 -8.43
C MET A 82 -9.66 -8.01 -8.45
N ASN A 83 -8.37 -8.18 -8.19
CA ASN A 83 -7.68 -9.48 -8.19
C ASN A 83 -7.15 -9.82 -6.79
N SER A 84 -8.04 -9.84 -5.79
CA SER A 84 -7.73 -10.26 -4.42
C SER A 84 -8.24 -11.68 -4.15
N TYR A 85 -7.37 -12.57 -3.70
CA TYR A 85 -7.70 -13.97 -3.45
C TYR A 85 -7.53 -14.33 -1.98
N CYS A 86 -8.42 -15.17 -1.46
CA CYS A 86 -8.21 -15.80 -0.16
C CYS A 86 -7.10 -16.84 -0.25
N THR A 87 -6.40 -17.06 0.87
CA THR A 87 -5.34 -18.08 0.96
C THR A 87 -5.88 -19.51 1.00
N SER A 88 -7.16 -19.66 1.37
CA SER A 88 -7.89 -20.93 1.39
C SER A 88 -9.39 -20.67 1.22
N PRO A 89 -10.13 -21.51 0.49
CA PRO A 89 -11.57 -21.35 0.25
C PRO A 89 -12.44 -21.78 1.45
N VAL A 90 -11.91 -21.76 2.68
CA VAL A 90 -12.57 -22.23 3.91
C VAL A 90 -12.38 -21.20 5.03
N CYS A 91 -13.40 -20.98 5.86
CA CYS A 91 -13.46 -19.84 6.78
C CYS A 91 -12.33 -19.82 7.83
N GLY A 92 -12.08 -20.89 8.57
CA GLY A 92 -11.02 -20.96 9.59
C GLY A 92 -9.63 -20.69 9.02
N PRO A 93 -9.17 -21.45 8.00
CA PRO A 93 -7.88 -21.24 7.34
C PRO A 93 -7.70 -19.85 6.71
N ALA A 94 -8.75 -19.30 6.10
CA ALA A 94 -8.72 -17.95 5.52
C ALA A 94 -8.57 -16.88 6.60
N ARG A 95 -9.30 -17.01 7.71
CA ARG A 95 -9.25 -16.05 8.83
C ARG A 95 -7.94 -16.15 9.60
N SER A 96 -7.41 -17.35 9.84
CA SER A 96 -6.10 -17.51 10.47
C SER A 96 -5.01 -16.82 9.63
N SER A 97 -5.11 -16.93 8.31
CA SER A 97 -4.18 -16.24 7.41
C SER A 97 -4.37 -14.72 7.44
N LEU A 98 -5.62 -14.24 7.44
CA LEU A 98 -5.93 -12.81 7.49
C LEU A 98 -5.37 -12.14 8.74
N ILE A 99 -5.52 -12.77 9.91
CA ILE A 99 -5.10 -12.17 11.19
C ILE A 99 -3.60 -12.32 11.46
N THR A 100 -2.90 -13.26 10.82
CA THR A 100 -1.46 -13.49 11.07
C THR A 100 -0.56 -13.02 9.92
N GLY A 101 -1.12 -12.84 8.72
CA GLY A 101 -0.35 -12.61 7.50
C GLY A 101 0.41 -13.85 7.00
N MET A 102 0.15 -15.04 7.56
CA MET A 102 0.82 -16.29 7.20
C MET A 102 -0.10 -17.22 6.40
N MET A 103 0.46 -18.13 5.60
CA MET A 103 -0.35 -19.12 4.89
C MET A 103 -0.91 -20.19 5.85
N PRO A 104 -2.03 -20.85 5.51
CA PRO A 104 -2.69 -21.84 6.38
C PRO A 104 -1.73 -22.90 6.95
N HIS A 105 -0.85 -23.45 6.10
CA HIS A 105 0.12 -24.47 6.48
C HIS A 105 1.15 -23.98 7.53
N ASN A 106 1.43 -22.68 7.60
CA ASN A 106 2.26 -22.08 8.64
C ASN A 106 1.47 -21.87 9.94
N THR A 107 0.21 -21.42 9.82
CA THR A 107 -0.68 -21.21 10.98
C THR A 107 -1.07 -22.51 11.69
N GLY A 108 -1.06 -23.63 10.96
CA GLY A 108 -1.53 -24.93 11.43
C GLY A 108 -3.05 -25.11 11.33
N VAL A 109 -3.79 -24.12 10.80
CA VAL A 109 -5.24 -24.20 10.57
C VAL A 109 -5.46 -24.51 9.09
N ASN A 110 -5.58 -25.79 8.74
CA ASN A 110 -5.85 -26.27 7.39
C ASN A 110 -7.35 -26.52 7.15
N TYR A 111 -8.09 -26.82 8.22
CA TYR A 111 -9.54 -27.06 8.19
C TYR A 111 -10.26 -26.28 9.30
N ASN A 112 -11.59 -26.24 9.22
CA ASN A 112 -12.42 -25.67 10.27
C ASN A 112 -12.38 -26.53 11.53
N GLY A 113 -12.30 -25.88 12.69
CA GLY A 113 -12.25 -26.53 14.00
C GLY A 113 -10.82 -26.80 14.49
N GLU A 114 -9.80 -26.57 13.67
CA GLU A 114 -8.41 -26.62 14.11
C GLU A 114 -8.01 -25.33 14.83
N SER A 115 -7.22 -25.49 15.89
CA SER A 115 -6.64 -24.36 16.61
C SER A 115 -5.36 -23.89 15.94
N MET A 116 -5.12 -22.57 15.97
CA MET A 116 -3.87 -21.99 15.51
C MET A 116 -2.70 -22.46 16.38
N ARG A 117 -1.54 -22.70 15.76
CA ARG A 117 -0.31 -23.05 16.49
C ARG A 117 0.04 -21.97 17.51
N SER A 118 0.54 -22.42 18.66
CA SER A 118 1.00 -21.53 19.72
C SER A 118 2.21 -20.70 19.27
N GLY A 119 2.33 -19.49 19.83
CA GLY A 119 3.45 -18.58 19.58
C GLY A 119 3.37 -17.78 18.27
N ILE A 120 2.32 -17.98 17.46
CA ILE A 120 2.08 -17.14 16.27
C ILE A 120 1.42 -15.84 16.70
N LYS A 121 2.09 -14.72 16.45
CA LYS A 121 1.53 -13.40 16.71
C LYS A 121 0.42 -13.06 15.73
N ASN A 122 -0.65 -12.48 16.23
CA ASN A 122 -1.76 -11.97 15.40
C ASN A 122 -1.71 -10.44 15.28
N LEU A 123 -2.51 -9.89 14.37
CA LEU A 123 -2.57 -8.46 14.07
C LEU A 123 -2.85 -7.60 15.30
N GLY A 124 -3.69 -8.09 16.23
CA GLY A 124 -4.02 -7.37 17.47
C GLY A 124 -2.89 -7.35 18.51
N GLU A 125 -1.86 -8.19 18.36
CA GLU A 125 -0.66 -8.17 19.19
C GLU A 125 0.48 -7.35 18.59
N ILE A 126 0.43 -7.08 17.28
CA ILE A 126 1.45 -6.32 16.54
C ILE A 126 1.11 -4.82 16.50
N LEU A 127 -0.19 -4.49 16.41
CA LEU A 127 -0.70 -3.12 16.45
C LEU A 127 -0.83 -2.68 17.91
#